data_AF-A0A967KHS7-F1
#
_entry.id   AF-A0A967KHS7-F1
#
_cell.length_a   1.000
_cell.length_b   1.000
_cell.length_c   1.000
_cell.angle_alpha   90.00
_cell.angle_beta   90.00
_cell.angle_gamma   90.00
#
_symmetry.space_group_name_H-M   'P 1'
#
loop_
_entity.id
_entity.type
_entity.pdbx_description
1 polymer ?
#
loop_
_entity_poly.entity_id
_entity_poly.type
_entity_poly.pdbx_seq_one_letter_code
_entity_poly.pdbx_strand_id
1 'polypeptide(L)'
;YTGVMVSQGDHLVDLYSPELLAAQEELIQSIVTVGKLQADGQSIIRERAVATIEAAREKLRLWGLTAEQVQQIETSARTKDHLTIYAPVSGIVVEKHAREGEYVQTGSRIYSIADLKQVWVKLDAYESHLAWIHYGQEVSFETEAYPGETFKGRISFIDPVLDPRTRTV
;
A
#
# COMPACT_ATOMS: atom_id res chain seq x y z
N TYR A 1 -9.31 2.31 -12.94
CA TYR A 1 -10.71 2.70 -12.67
C TYR A 1 -11.18 2.00 -11.41
N THR A 2 -12.26 2.44 -10.77
CA THR A 2 -12.88 1.67 -9.67
C THR A 2 -13.46 0.36 -10.22
N GLY A 3 -13.45 -0.69 -9.41
CA GLY A 3 -13.88 -2.05 -9.79
C GLY A 3 -12.83 -2.89 -10.52
N VAL A 4 -11.66 -2.33 -10.83
CA VAL A 4 -10.58 -3.07 -11.50
C VAL A 4 -9.80 -3.92 -10.50
N MET A 5 -9.56 -5.18 -10.85
CA MET A 5 -8.63 -6.05 -10.11
C MET A 5 -7.20 -5.63 -10.38
N VAL A 6 -6.40 -5.56 -9.31
CA VAL A 6 -4.97 -5.29 -9.35
C VAL A 6 -4.23 -6.39 -8.59
N SER A 7 -3.06 -6.76 -9.09
CA SER A 7 -2.12 -7.65 -8.40
C SER A 7 -1.07 -6.82 -7.66
N GLN A 8 -0.53 -7.38 -6.58
CA GLN A 8 0.64 -6.80 -5.92
C GLN A 8 1.76 -6.57 -6.94
N GLY A 9 2.33 -5.36 -6.94
CA GLY A 9 3.36 -4.95 -7.90
C GLY A 9 2.81 -4.33 -9.19
N ASP A 10 1.50 -4.29 -9.40
CA ASP A 10 0.92 -3.62 -10.57
C ASP A 10 1.18 -2.11 -10.52
N HIS A 11 1.43 -1.51 -11.69
CA HIS A 11 1.57 -0.07 -11.85
C HIS A 11 0.25 0.64 -11.58
N LEU A 12 0.22 1.55 -10.60
CA LEU A 12 -0.99 2.31 -10.26
C LEU A 12 -0.99 3.72 -10.83
N VAL A 13 0.12 4.44 -10.65
CA VAL A 13 0.25 5.84 -11.06
C VAL A 13 1.72 6.23 -11.19
N ASP A 14 1.99 7.20 -12.06
CA ASP A 14 3.26 7.91 -12.11
C ASP A 14 3.10 9.30 -11.48
N LEU A 15 3.95 9.62 -10.51
CA LEU A 15 3.90 10.85 -9.73
C LEU A 15 5.17 11.66 -9.93
N TYR A 16 5.03 12.91 -10.37
CA TYR A 16 6.17 13.84 -10.41
C TYR A 16 6.50 14.35 -9.00
N SER A 17 7.78 14.33 -8.62
CA SER A 17 8.27 14.96 -7.38
C SER A 17 9.66 15.59 -7.60
N PRO A 18 9.78 16.93 -7.50
CA PRO A 18 11.07 17.61 -7.52
C PRO A 18 12.02 17.16 -6.41
N GLU A 19 11.47 16.88 -5.23
CA GLU A 19 12.25 16.44 -4.06
C GLU A 19 12.88 15.09 -4.33
N LEU A 20 12.11 14.17 -4.92
CA LEU A 20 12.61 12.86 -5.34
C LEU A 20 13.70 12.99 -6.40
N LEU A 21 13.53 13.88 -7.37
CA LEU A 21 14.54 14.14 -8.40
C LEU A 21 15.87 14.56 -7.75
N ALA A 22 15.82 15.50 -6.81
CA ALA A 22 17.01 15.95 -6.08
C ALA A 22 17.68 14.83 -5.27
N ALA A 23 16.90 13.96 -4.63
CA ALA A 23 17.45 12.82 -3.89
C ALA A 23 18.11 11.76 -4.80
N GLN A 24 17.59 11.55 -6.01
CA GLN A 24 18.22 10.68 -6.99
C GLN A 24 19.57 11.26 -7.48
N GLU A 25 19.63 12.57 -7.75
CA GLU A 25 20.88 13.26 -8.10
C GLU A 25 21.91 13.13 -6.97
N GLU A 26 21.49 13.30 -5.72
CA GLU A 26 22.33 13.15 -4.53
C GLU A 26 22.95 11.73 -4.46
N LEU A 27 22.16 10.68 -4.69
CA LEU A 27 22.65 9.29 -4.75
C LEU A 27 23.66 9.10 -5.89
N ILE A 28 23.32 9.55 -7.10
CA ILE A 28 24.19 9.40 -8.28
C ILE A 28 25.52 10.13 -8.07
N GLN A 29 25.50 11.36 -7.57
CA GLN A 29 26.72 12.13 -7.28
C GLN A 29 27.57 11.47 -6.21
N SER A 30 26.96 10.89 -5.18
CA SER A 30 27.66 10.15 -4.13
C SER A 30 28.39 8.92 -4.69
N ILE A 31 27.73 8.15 -5.56
CA ILE A 31 28.32 6.98 -6.24
C ILE A 31 29.49 7.40 -7.14
N VAL A 32 29.31 8.45 -7.96
CA VAL A 32 30.36 8.97 -8.85
C VAL A 32 31.57 9.46 -8.04
N THR A 33 31.32 10.10 -6.90
CA THR A 33 32.38 10.60 -6.01
C THR A 33 33.20 9.45 -5.45
N VAL A 34 32.55 8.39 -4.96
CA VAL A 34 33.23 7.18 -4.46
C VAL A 34 34.03 6.48 -5.56
N GLY A 35 33.48 6.39 -6.78
CA GLY A 35 34.18 5.79 -7.92
C GLY A 35 35.46 6.54 -8.33
N LYS A 36 35.55 7.85 -8.05
CA LYS A 36 36.73 8.68 -8.32
C LYS A 36 37.81 8.59 -7.22
N LEU A 37 37.48 8.07 -6.03
CA LEU A 37 38.45 7.92 -4.95
C LEU A 37 39.41 6.77 -5.27
N GLN A 38 40.70 7.08 -5.41
CA GLN A 38 41.73 6.07 -5.65
C GLN A 38 41.85 5.09 -4.47
N ALA A 39 42.15 3.83 -4.78
CA ALA A 39 42.14 2.72 -3.83
C ALA A 39 43.19 2.80 -2.71
N ASP A 40 44.23 3.63 -2.87
CA ASP A 40 45.51 3.45 -2.16
C ASP A 40 45.78 4.42 -0.99
N GLY A 41 44.91 5.40 -0.72
CA GLY A 41 45.26 6.49 0.19
C GLY A 41 44.45 6.66 1.48
N GLN A 42 43.15 6.33 1.49
CA GLN A 42 42.25 6.90 2.51
C GLN A 42 41.05 5.99 2.82
N SER A 43 41.28 4.88 3.53
CA SER A 43 40.21 3.93 3.95
C SER A 43 39.07 4.64 4.71
N ILE A 44 39.41 5.58 5.59
CA ILE A 44 38.42 6.36 6.37
C ILE A 44 37.51 7.23 5.47
N ILE A 45 38.06 7.80 4.39
CA ILE A 45 37.28 8.65 3.47
C ILE A 45 36.37 7.80 2.60
N ARG A 46 36.86 6.63 2.17
CA ARG A 46 36.01 5.65 1.47
C ARG A 46 34.88 5.15 2.37
N GLU A 47 35.15 4.81 3.63
CA GLU A 47 34.12 4.36 4.58
C GLU A 47 33.03 5.41 4.79
N ARG A 48 33.41 6.68 5.02
CA ARG A 48 32.44 7.78 5.14
C ARG A 48 31.62 7.97 3.86
N ALA A 49 32.26 7.88 2.71
CA ALA A 49 31.58 8.07 1.44
C ALA A 49 30.62 6.91 1.10
N VAL A 50 30.96 5.67 1.49
CA VAL A 50 30.03 4.53 1.43
C VAL A 50 28.85 4.74 2.37
N ALA A 51 29.07 5.23 3.60
CA ALA A 51 27.98 5.55 4.52
C ALA A 51 27.02 6.61 3.96
N THR A 52 27.53 7.59 3.20
CA THR A 52 26.69 8.58 2.51
C THR A 52 25.80 7.94 1.43
N ILE A 53 26.34 6.97 0.66
CA ILE A 53 25.55 6.22 -0.33
C ILE A 53 24.43 5.44 0.36
N GLU A 54 24.72 4.74 1.45
CA GLU A 54 23.71 4.00 2.21
C GLU A 54 22.63 4.91 2.78
N ALA A 55 23.01 6.09 3.29
CA ALA A 55 22.04 7.09 3.76
C ALA A 55 21.13 7.59 2.62
N ALA A 56 21.69 7.83 1.43
CA ALA A 56 20.92 8.23 0.25
C ALA A 56 19.97 7.11 -0.24
N ARG A 57 20.43 5.85 -0.23
CA ARG A 57 19.58 4.68 -0.53
C ARG A 57 18.41 4.57 0.44
N GLU A 58 18.70 4.68 1.73
CA GLU A 58 17.68 4.58 2.77
C GLU A 58 16.66 5.71 2.67
N LYS A 59 17.10 6.94 2.35
CA LYS A 59 16.22 8.08 2.09
C LYS A 59 15.24 7.79 0.95
N LEU A 60 15.71 7.25 -0.18
CA LEU A 60 14.85 6.87 -1.31
C LEU A 60 13.89 5.73 -0.94
N ARG A 61 14.35 4.74 -0.16
CA ARG A 61 13.52 3.65 0.34
C ARG A 61 12.39 4.15 1.24
N LEU A 62 12.69 5.10 2.14
CA LEU A 62 11.70 5.73 3.02
C LEU A 62 10.66 6.56 2.26
N TRP A 63 11.02 7.06 1.08
CA TRP A 63 10.09 7.73 0.15
C TRP A 63 9.28 6.76 -0.71
N GLY A 64 9.44 5.46 -0.49
CA GLY A 64 8.60 4.42 -1.08
C GLY A 64 9.15 3.80 -2.36
N LEU A 65 10.40 4.10 -2.73
CA LEU A 65 11.04 3.43 -3.87
C LEU A 65 11.35 1.97 -3.50
N THR A 66 11.11 1.07 -4.45
CA THR A 66 11.49 -0.33 -4.29
C THR A 66 13.02 -0.48 -4.44
N ALA A 67 13.57 -1.57 -3.90
CA ALA A 67 14.99 -1.87 -4.05
C ALA A 67 15.39 -1.95 -5.54
N GLU A 68 14.51 -2.48 -6.39
CA GLU A 68 14.71 -2.56 -7.83
C GLU A 68 14.74 -1.17 -8.48
N GLN A 69 13.85 -0.27 -8.08
CA GLN A 69 13.86 1.12 -8.57
C GLN A 69 15.15 1.84 -8.18
N VAL A 70 15.59 1.70 -6.92
CA VAL A 70 16.87 2.27 -6.46
C VAL A 70 18.03 1.67 -7.25
N GLN A 71 18.09 0.35 -7.41
CA GLN A 71 19.15 -0.31 -8.19
C GLN A 71 19.18 0.15 -9.66
N GLN A 72 18.01 0.39 -10.27
CA GLN A 72 17.92 0.95 -11.62
C GLN A 72 18.51 2.36 -11.71
N ILE A 73 18.26 3.22 -10.72
CA ILE A 73 18.84 4.57 -10.66
C ILE A 73 20.37 4.49 -10.59
N GLU A 74 20.89 3.58 -9.76
CA GLU A 74 22.34 3.39 -9.58
C GLU A 74 23.04 2.88 -10.85
N THR A 75 22.45 1.88 -11.49
CA THR A 75 23.01 1.23 -12.69
C THR A 75 22.88 2.09 -13.93
N SER A 76 21.77 2.80 -14.09
CA SER A 76 21.56 3.68 -15.24
C SER A 76 22.27 5.02 -15.11
N ALA A 77 22.61 5.44 -13.88
CA ALA A 77 23.12 6.77 -13.56
C ALA A 77 22.26 7.90 -14.15
N ARG A 78 20.95 7.67 -14.26
CA ARG A 78 19.96 8.61 -14.78
C ARG A 78 18.86 8.79 -13.77
N THR A 79 18.45 10.03 -13.61
CA THR A 79 17.29 10.37 -12.82
C THR A 79 16.01 10.15 -13.61
N LYS A 80 14.93 9.84 -12.90
CA LYS A 80 13.56 9.85 -13.42
C LYS A 80 12.82 11.02 -12.79
N ASP A 81 12.13 11.77 -13.63
CA ASP A 81 11.23 12.86 -13.25
C ASP A 81 9.94 12.33 -12.58
N HIS A 82 9.46 11.17 -13.01
CA HIS A 82 8.29 10.51 -12.46
C HIS A 82 8.65 9.27 -11.61
N LEU A 83 7.97 9.14 -10.46
CA LEU A 83 7.95 7.96 -9.61
C LEU A 83 6.76 7.09 -9.94
N THR A 84 7.04 5.83 -10.27
CA THR A 84 6.02 4.80 -10.40
C THR A 84 5.65 4.26 -9.03
N ILE A 85 4.39 4.43 -8.64
CA ILE A 85 3.81 3.84 -7.43
C ILE A 85 3.13 2.52 -7.82
N TYR A 86 3.49 1.46 -7.10
CA TYR A 86 2.96 0.12 -7.32
C TYR A 86 1.90 -0.28 -6.29
N ALA A 87 1.07 -1.24 -6.64
CA ALA A 87 0.09 -1.83 -5.74
C ALA A 87 0.79 -2.60 -4.61
N PRO A 88 0.58 -2.23 -3.33
CA PRO A 88 1.21 -2.93 -2.21
C PRO A 88 0.59 -4.31 -1.96
N VAL A 89 -0.65 -4.53 -2.40
CA VAL A 89 -1.42 -5.77 -2.22
C VAL A 89 -2.25 -6.06 -3.46
N SER A 90 -2.58 -7.33 -3.65
CA SER A 90 -3.58 -7.74 -4.65
C SER A 90 -4.99 -7.48 -4.11
N GLY A 91 -5.90 -7.00 -4.96
CA GLY A 91 -7.28 -6.72 -4.56
C GLY A 91 -8.05 -5.98 -5.65
N ILE A 92 -9.14 -5.33 -5.26
CA ILE A 92 -9.98 -4.52 -6.15
C ILE A 92 -9.86 -3.05 -5.76
N VAL A 93 -9.70 -2.18 -6.75
CA VAL A 93 -9.72 -0.73 -6.55
C VAL A 93 -11.16 -0.31 -6.21
N VAL A 94 -11.43 -0.02 -4.93
CA VAL A 94 -12.76 0.39 -4.47
C VAL A 94 -12.95 1.90 -4.58
N GLU A 95 -11.88 2.68 -4.47
CA GLU A 95 -11.92 4.14 -4.61
C GLU A 95 -10.73 4.66 -5.42
N LYS A 96 -10.97 5.70 -6.21
CA LYS A 96 -9.95 6.49 -6.91
C LYS A 96 -10.17 7.95 -6.52
N HIS A 97 -9.22 8.50 -5.76
CA HIS A 97 -9.31 9.84 -5.17
C HIS A 97 -8.59 10.90 -6.00
N ALA A 98 -7.54 10.51 -6.74
CA ALA A 98 -6.79 11.43 -7.59
C ALA A 98 -7.06 11.18 -9.07
N ARG A 99 -7.03 12.26 -9.87
CA ARG A 99 -7.12 12.22 -11.33
C ARG A 99 -5.83 12.69 -11.97
N GLU A 100 -5.67 12.33 -13.24
CA GLU A 100 -4.54 12.81 -14.03
C GLU A 100 -4.54 14.34 -14.10
N GLY A 101 -3.37 14.94 -13.91
CA GLY A 101 -3.19 16.39 -13.86
C GLY A 101 -3.44 17.02 -12.49
N GLU A 102 -3.95 16.27 -11.49
CA GLU A 102 -4.10 16.79 -10.13
C GLU A 102 -2.78 16.76 -9.36
N TYR A 103 -2.60 17.75 -8.49
CA TYR A 103 -1.51 17.78 -7.54
C TYR A 103 -1.90 17.00 -6.28
N VAL A 104 -1.03 16.09 -5.83
CA VAL A 104 -1.24 15.31 -4.60
C VAL A 104 -0.23 15.74 -3.54
N GLN A 105 -0.71 15.89 -2.31
CA GLN A 105 0.14 16.21 -1.17
C GLN A 105 0.55 14.94 -0.43
N THR A 106 1.60 15.04 0.40
CA THR A 106 1.98 13.95 1.29
C THR A 106 0.82 13.63 2.22
N GLY A 107 0.45 12.34 2.30
CA GLY A 107 -0.70 11.88 3.09
C GLY A 107 -2.03 11.88 2.33
N SER A 108 -2.08 12.41 1.11
CA SER A 108 -3.25 12.27 0.24
C SER A 108 -3.45 10.81 -0.17
N ARG A 109 -4.69 10.34 -0.13
CA ARG A 109 -5.07 9.02 -0.68
C ARG A 109 -5.18 9.15 -2.19
N ILE A 110 -4.57 8.23 -2.94
CA ILE A 110 -4.66 8.17 -4.40
C ILE A 110 -5.66 7.07 -4.80
N TYR A 111 -5.47 5.88 -4.24
CA TYR A 111 -6.33 4.71 -4.44
C TYR A 111 -6.61 4.02 -3.11
N SER A 112 -7.81 3.42 -3.01
CA SER A 112 -8.15 2.46 -1.96
C SER A 112 -8.29 1.09 -2.62
N ILE A 113 -7.48 0.11 -2.18
CA ILE A 113 -7.52 -1.28 -2.67
C ILE A 113 -8.05 -2.17 -1.55
N ALA A 114 -9.06 -2.98 -1.85
CA ALA A 114 -9.63 -3.94 -0.92
C ALA A 114 -9.36 -5.38 -1.39
N ASP A 115 -8.81 -6.21 -0.50
CA ASP A 115 -8.79 -7.66 -0.72
C ASP A 115 -10.17 -8.23 -0.33
N LEU A 116 -10.91 -8.74 -1.33
CA LEU A 116 -12.25 -9.29 -1.14
C LEU A 116 -12.26 -10.82 -0.95
N LYS A 117 -11.11 -11.46 -0.70
CA LYS A 117 -11.06 -12.91 -0.40
C LYS A 117 -11.83 -13.29 0.86
N GLN A 118 -11.87 -12.38 1.84
CA GLN A 118 -12.66 -12.52 3.05
C GLN A 118 -13.50 -11.27 3.21
N VAL A 119 -14.81 -11.45 3.19
CA VAL A 119 -15.78 -10.37 3.37
C VAL A 119 -16.51 -10.55 4.70
N TRP A 120 -16.91 -9.43 5.30
CA TRP A 120 -17.73 -9.45 6.50
C TRP A 120 -19.18 -9.27 6.09
N VAL A 121 -20.06 -10.10 6.65
CA VAL A 121 -21.50 -9.98 6.48
C VAL A 121 -22.05 -9.38 7.75
N LYS A 122 -22.68 -8.22 7.62
CA LYS A 122 -23.46 -7.63 8.71
C LYS A 122 -24.89 -8.16 8.62
N LEU A 123 -25.33 -8.80 9.70
CA LEU A 123 -26.69 -9.30 9.85
C LEU A 123 -27.30 -8.60 11.05
N ASP A 124 -28.52 -8.11 10.90
CA ASP A 124 -29.25 -7.51 12.02
C ASP A 124 -30.03 -8.62 12.73
N ALA A 125 -29.81 -8.74 14.04
CA ALA A 125 -30.53 -9.71 14.88
C ALA A 125 -31.53 -8.99 15.79
N TYR A 126 -32.77 -9.47 15.81
CA TYR A 126 -33.79 -8.94 16.73
C TYR A 126 -33.41 -9.21 18.18
N GLU A 127 -33.73 -8.26 19.07
CA GLU A 127 -33.49 -8.35 20.51
C GLU A 127 -34.00 -9.66 21.12
N SER A 128 -35.16 -10.17 20.67
CA SER A 128 -35.75 -11.43 21.15
C SER A 128 -34.89 -12.67 20.86
N HIS A 129 -34.01 -12.61 19.86
CA HIS A 129 -33.17 -13.73 19.44
C HIS A 129 -31.75 -13.66 19.98
N LEU A 130 -31.38 -12.56 20.65
CA LEU A 130 -30.05 -12.35 21.21
C LEU A 130 -29.61 -13.45 22.18
N ALA A 131 -30.55 -14.02 22.94
CA ALA A 131 -30.27 -15.10 23.88
C ALA A 131 -29.73 -16.38 23.21
N TRP A 132 -29.86 -16.52 21.88
CA TRP A 132 -29.37 -17.67 21.12
C TRP A 132 -28.14 -17.36 20.27
N ILE A 133 -27.62 -16.13 20.37
CA ILE A 133 -26.50 -15.64 19.56
C ILE A 133 -25.28 -15.41 20.46
N HIS A 134 -24.18 -16.07 20.13
CA HIS A 134 -22.96 -16.01 20.92
C HIS A 134 -21.74 -15.84 20.02
N TYR A 135 -20.69 -15.22 20.59
CA TYR A 135 -19.41 -15.11 19.91
C TYR A 135 -18.87 -16.49 19.52
N GLY A 136 -18.34 -16.61 18.31
CA GLY A 136 -17.75 -17.84 17.81
C GLY A 136 -18.76 -18.86 17.30
N GLN A 137 -20.06 -18.59 17.35
CA GLN A 137 -21.10 -19.46 16.81
C GLN A 137 -20.99 -19.59 15.29
N GLU A 138 -21.18 -20.81 14.78
CA GLU A 138 -21.22 -21.06 13.33
C GLU A 138 -22.60 -20.69 12.79
N VAL A 139 -22.58 -20.00 11.65
CA VAL A 139 -23.79 -19.56 10.94
C VAL A 139 -23.70 -19.99 9.49
N SER A 140 -24.84 -20.40 8.93
CA SER A 140 -25.00 -20.65 7.50
C SER A 140 -26.05 -19.73 6.95
N PHE A 141 -25.80 -19.12 5.80
CA PHE A 141 -26.75 -18.23 5.14
C PHE A 141 -26.72 -18.44 3.64
N GLU A 142 -27.81 -18.08 2.98
CA GLU A 142 -27.94 -18.04 1.53
C GLU A 142 -28.23 -16.61 1.10
N THR A 143 -27.91 -16.26 -0.14
CA THR A 143 -28.15 -14.92 -0.67
C THR A 143 -28.99 -15.01 -1.93
N GLU A 144 -29.85 -14.02 -2.16
CA GLU A 144 -30.67 -13.97 -3.38
C GLU A 144 -29.82 -13.86 -4.65
N ALA A 145 -28.62 -13.28 -4.55
CA ALA A 145 -27.69 -13.15 -5.66
C ALA A 145 -27.10 -14.51 -6.11
N TYR A 146 -27.04 -15.50 -5.22
CA TYR A 146 -26.52 -16.85 -5.48
C TYR A 146 -27.48 -17.92 -4.94
N PRO A 147 -28.63 -18.15 -5.60
CA PRO A 147 -29.62 -19.12 -5.13
C PRO A 147 -29.05 -20.54 -5.08
N GLY A 148 -29.24 -21.22 -3.94
CA GLY A 148 -28.77 -22.60 -3.72
C GLY A 148 -27.31 -22.72 -3.27
N GLU A 149 -26.59 -21.60 -3.13
CA GLU A 149 -25.25 -21.58 -2.54
C GLU A 149 -25.33 -21.23 -1.04
N THR A 150 -24.99 -22.20 -0.19
CA THR A 150 -24.93 -21.99 1.27
C THR A 150 -23.54 -21.53 1.69
N PHE A 151 -23.44 -20.30 2.17
CA PHE A 151 -22.24 -19.74 2.74
C PHE A 151 -22.14 -20.10 4.23
N LYS A 152 -20.92 -20.33 4.72
CA LYS A 152 -20.64 -20.61 6.12
C LYS A 152 -19.74 -19.54 6.70
N GLY A 153 -20.04 -19.11 7.92
CA GLY A 153 -19.27 -18.10 8.64
C GLY A 153 -19.28 -18.35 10.14
N ARG A 154 -18.55 -17.49 10.86
CA ARG A 154 -18.50 -17.50 12.32
C ARG A 154 -18.77 -16.10 12.83
N ILE A 155 -19.57 -16.00 13.89
CA ILE A 155 -19.85 -14.72 14.54
C ILE A 155 -18.56 -14.20 15.18
N SER A 156 -17.98 -13.15 14.60
CA SER A 156 -16.74 -12.52 15.07
C SER A 156 -16.97 -11.28 15.92
N PHE A 157 -18.18 -10.70 15.87
CA PHE A 157 -18.53 -9.50 16.61
C PHE A 157 -20.05 -9.44 16.79
N ILE A 158 -20.48 -8.95 17.96
CA ILE A 158 -21.87 -8.63 18.27
C ILE A 158 -21.83 -7.19 18.76
N ASP A 159 -22.60 -6.30 18.14
CA ASP A 159 -22.63 -4.90 18.54
C ASP A 159 -23.14 -4.80 19.99
N PRO A 160 -22.40 -4.14 20.91
CA PRO A 160 -22.88 -3.97 22.28
C PRO A 160 -24.06 -3.01 22.39
N VAL A 161 -24.38 -2.25 21.34
CA VAL A 161 -25.43 -1.24 21.35
C VAL A 161 -26.61 -1.67 20.47
N LEU A 162 -27.79 -1.75 21.06
CA LEU A 162 -29.06 -1.94 20.34
C LEU A 162 -29.40 -0.67 19.54
N ASP A 163 -29.63 -0.76 18.23
CA ASP A 163 -30.21 0.37 17.48
C ASP A 163 -31.68 0.55 17.92
N PRO A 164 -32.04 1.68 18.56
CA PRO A 164 -33.36 1.88 19.13
C PRO A 164 -34.46 2.02 18.07
N ARG A 165 -34.11 2.27 16.80
CA ARG A 165 -35.07 2.43 15.69
C ARG A 165 -35.48 1.08 15.11
N THR A 166 -34.54 0.16 14.96
CA THR A 166 -34.78 -1.18 14.38
C THR A 166 -34.96 -2.24 15.45
N ARG A 167 -34.56 -1.97 16.70
CA ARG A 167 -34.47 -2.94 17.81
C ARG A 167 -33.65 -4.17 17.44
N THR A 168 -32.54 -3.92 16.76
CA THR A 168 -31.58 -4.96 16.35
C THR A 168 -30.18 -4.63 16.85
N VAL A 169 -29.36 -5.68 16.99
CA VAL A 169 -27.90 -5.58 17.11
C VAL A 169 -27.21 -6.15 15.88
#